data_AF-A0A7S3X206-F1
#
_entry.id   AF-A0A7S3X206-F1
#
_cell.length_a   1.000
_cell.length_b   1.000
_cell.length_c   1.000
_cell.angle_alpha   90.00
_cell.angle_beta   90.00
_cell.angle_gamma   90.00
#
_symmetry.space_group_name_H-M   'P 1'
#
loop_
_entity.id
_entity.type
_entity.pdbx_description
1 polymer ?
#
loop_
_entity_poly.entity_id
_entity_poly.type
_entity_poly.pdbx_seq_one_letter_code
_entity_poly.pdbx_strand_id
1 'polypeptide(L)'
;MHGEDYVSYGFGFGDAGKRVVYLSDYTRLLPETVEVLQRWSQPGDGISLMVLDALTIAEPSPVHANVAESIALARKLTPERTLLVGMGHGLEHRRCNAELRKLLAREGLDVQLAHDGQFVAHPLYVSQSWADFDASQ
;
A
#
# COMPACT_ATOMS: atom_id res chain seq x y z
N MET A 1 -9.62 -1.34 26.29
CA MET A 1 -8.52 -0.43 25.91
C MET A 1 -7.99 -0.89 24.58
N HIS A 2 -8.33 -0.22 23.47
CA HIS A 2 -7.68 -0.28 22.15
C HIS A 2 -8.15 0.95 21.37
N GLY A 3 -7.24 1.64 20.67
CA GLY A 3 -7.56 2.76 19.76
C GLY A 3 -6.56 3.92 19.75
N GLU A 4 -6.21 4.48 20.91
CA GLU A 4 -5.35 5.69 20.95
C GLU A 4 -3.86 5.44 21.25
N ASP A 5 -3.52 4.39 22.02
CA ASP A 5 -2.15 4.16 22.51
C ASP A 5 -1.44 2.94 21.91
N TYR A 6 -2.03 2.30 20.89
CA TYR A 6 -1.44 1.12 20.26
C TYR A 6 -0.66 1.51 19.01
N VAL A 7 0.63 1.18 18.99
CA VAL A 7 1.48 1.31 17.80
C VAL A 7 1.61 -0.05 17.14
N SER A 8 1.01 -0.18 15.96
CA SER A 8 1.26 -1.30 15.05
C SER A 8 2.45 -0.99 14.14
N TYR A 9 3.23 -2.00 13.78
CA TYR A 9 4.33 -1.84 12.84
C TYR A 9 3.87 -2.02 11.40
N GLY A 10 4.28 -1.09 10.55
CA GLY A 10 4.28 -1.24 9.11
C GLY A 10 5.61 -1.79 8.60
N PHE A 11 5.62 -2.35 7.40
CA PHE A 11 6.83 -2.84 6.74
C PHE A 11 7.06 -2.12 5.42
N GLY A 12 8.32 -1.78 5.15
CA GLY A 12 8.75 -1.15 3.90
C GLY A 12 10.08 -1.74 3.44
N PHE A 13 10.16 -2.21 2.20
CA PHE A 13 11.35 -2.89 1.68
C PHE A 13 11.46 -2.80 0.15
N GLY A 14 12.64 -3.13 -0.38
CA GLY A 14 12.97 -3.07 -1.82
C GLY A 14 13.82 -1.84 -2.19
N ASP A 15 14.38 -1.88 -3.39
CA ASP A 15 15.19 -0.81 -3.96
C ASP A 15 14.35 0.42 -4.33
N ALA A 16 15.04 1.55 -4.55
CA ALA A 16 14.44 2.78 -5.06
C ALA A 16 13.61 2.50 -6.34
N GLY A 17 12.35 2.94 -6.35
CA GLY A 17 11.42 2.71 -7.47
C GLY A 17 10.85 1.29 -7.56
N LYS A 18 11.13 0.42 -6.58
CA LYS A 18 10.63 -0.96 -6.48
C LYS A 18 10.10 -1.31 -5.10
N ARG A 19 9.75 -0.28 -4.32
CA ARG A 19 9.41 -0.48 -2.92
C ARG A 19 8.03 -1.06 -2.73
N VAL A 20 7.97 -2.02 -1.82
CA VAL A 20 6.74 -2.54 -1.26
C VAL A 20 6.55 -1.91 0.12
N VAL A 21 5.36 -1.38 0.37
CA VAL A 21 4.93 -0.87 1.67
C VAL A 21 3.69 -1.64 2.11
N TYR A 22 3.69 -2.15 3.33
CA TYR A 22 2.58 -2.87 3.94
C TYR A 22 2.19 -2.18 5.26
N LEU A 23 0.96 -1.67 5.34
CA LEU A 23 0.39 -1.04 6.52
C LEU A 23 -0.97 -1.70 6.82
N SER A 24 -1.06 -2.47 7.90
CA SER A 24 -2.31 -3.02 8.41
C SER A 24 -2.68 -2.42 9.76
N ASP A 25 -3.96 -2.54 10.13
CA ASP A 25 -4.48 -2.19 11.46
C ASP A 25 -4.08 -0.78 11.90
N TYR A 26 -4.22 0.18 10.99
CA TYR A 26 -3.86 1.57 11.21
C TYR A 26 -5.10 2.46 11.12
N THR A 27 -5.13 3.50 11.93
CA THR A 27 -6.10 4.61 11.82
C THR A 27 -5.42 5.96 11.62
N ARG A 28 -4.13 6.04 11.98
CA ARG A 28 -3.28 7.21 11.83
C ARG A 28 -1.84 6.78 11.66
N LEU A 29 -1.07 7.58 10.93
CA LEU A 29 0.37 7.40 10.77
C LEU A 29 1.12 8.33 11.71
N LEU A 30 2.20 7.84 12.31
CA LEU A 30 3.13 8.68 13.07
C LEU A 30 3.86 9.65 12.12
N PRO A 31 4.24 10.85 12.57
CA PRO A 31 4.93 11.83 11.74
C PRO A 31 6.16 11.25 11.02
N GLU A 32 6.97 10.46 11.72
CA GLU A 32 8.17 9.82 11.20
C GLU A 32 7.85 8.81 10.09
N THR A 33 6.72 8.09 10.23
CA THR A 33 6.22 7.19 9.17
C THR A 33 5.80 7.99 7.95
N VAL A 34 5.10 9.12 8.14
CA VAL A 34 4.67 9.99 7.03
C VAL A 34 5.89 10.54 6.28
N GLU A 35 6.93 10.98 6.98
CA GLU A 35 8.17 11.49 6.38
C GLU A 35 8.86 10.44 5.49
N VAL A 36 8.98 9.20 5.99
CA VAL A 36 9.56 8.10 5.21
C VAL A 36 8.74 7.82 3.95
N LEU A 37 7.42 7.73 4.08
CA LEU A 37 6.53 7.45 2.95
C LEU A 37 6.55 8.57 1.91
N GLN A 38 6.57 9.83 2.34
CA GLN A 38 6.66 10.98 1.43
C GLN A 38 7.97 11.01 0.66
N ARG A 39 9.09 10.69 1.32
CA ARG A 39 10.40 10.54 0.67
C ARG A 39 10.37 9.41 -0.36
N TRP A 40 9.79 8.27 0.00
CA TRP A 40 9.68 7.10 -0.90
C TRP A 40 8.65 7.28 -2.01
N SER A 41 7.83 8.32 -1.95
CA SER A 41 6.86 8.67 -3.00
C SER A 41 7.42 9.66 -4.03
N GLN A 42 8.69 10.08 -3.88
CA GLN A 42 9.31 11.00 -4.83
C GLN A 42 9.62 10.30 -6.17
N PRO A 43 9.63 11.03 -7.30
CA PRO A 43 10.04 10.50 -8.59
C PRO A 43 11.42 9.83 -8.53
N GLY A 44 11.54 8.62 -9.09
CA GLY A 44 12.78 7.82 -9.05
C GLY A 44 12.94 6.94 -7.80
N ASP A 45 12.14 7.16 -6.75
CA ASP A 45 12.18 6.38 -5.50
C ASP A 45 10.88 5.60 -5.22
N GLY A 46 9.84 5.90 -6.01
CA GLY A 46 8.44 5.50 -5.88
C GLY A 46 8.11 4.15 -5.28
N ILE A 47 6.97 4.12 -4.59
CA ILE A 47 6.36 2.90 -4.06
C ILE A 47 5.65 2.19 -5.21
N SER A 48 6.12 1.01 -5.59
CA SER A 48 5.52 0.23 -6.67
C SER A 48 4.35 -0.63 -6.21
N LEU A 49 4.37 -1.09 -4.94
CA LEU A 49 3.25 -1.78 -4.34
C LEU A 49 2.97 -1.27 -2.94
N MET A 50 1.73 -0.85 -2.71
CA MET A 50 1.24 -0.47 -1.39
C MET A 50 0.13 -1.42 -0.97
N VAL A 51 0.23 -2.01 0.21
CA VAL A 51 -0.79 -2.87 0.80
C VAL A 51 -1.36 -2.17 2.03
N LEU A 52 -2.66 -1.89 2.02
CA LEU A 52 -3.34 -1.11 3.07
C LEU A 52 -4.55 -1.85 3.62
N ASP A 53 -4.86 -1.60 4.88
CA ASP A 53 -6.09 -2.04 5.52
C ASP A 53 -7.36 -1.40 4.92
N ALA A 54 -8.52 -2.06 5.01
CA ALA A 54 -9.78 -1.59 4.46
C ALA A 54 -11.01 -2.29 5.07
N LEU A 55 -11.20 -2.17 6.39
CA LEU A 55 -12.22 -2.92 7.13
C LEU A 55 -13.66 -2.68 6.63
N THR A 56 -14.01 -1.42 6.42
CA THR A 56 -15.36 -0.96 6.02
C THR A 56 -15.27 -0.06 4.78
N ILE A 57 -16.41 0.36 4.23
CA ILE A 57 -16.42 1.26 3.07
C ILE A 57 -16.06 2.69 3.50
N ALA A 58 -16.74 3.21 4.51
CA ALA A 58 -16.55 4.59 4.98
C ALA A 58 -16.82 4.77 6.48
N GLU A 59 -17.40 3.77 7.15
CA GLU A 59 -17.67 3.82 8.57
C GLU A 59 -16.34 3.88 9.33
N PRO A 60 -16.11 4.93 10.15
CA PRO A 60 -14.86 5.06 10.88
C PRO A 60 -14.75 3.95 11.93
N SER A 61 -13.52 3.48 12.13
CA SER A 61 -13.19 2.48 13.13
C SER A 61 -12.01 2.99 13.98
N PRO A 62 -12.00 2.72 15.30
CA PRO A 62 -10.90 3.15 16.17
C PRO A 62 -9.61 2.35 15.95
N VAL A 63 -9.65 1.26 15.19
CA VAL A 63 -8.55 0.29 15.08
C VAL A 63 -8.14 -0.06 13.64
N HIS A 64 -8.98 0.20 12.64
CA HIS A 64 -8.73 -0.17 11.25
C HIS A 64 -9.14 0.95 10.30
N ALA A 65 -8.37 1.15 9.23
CA ALA A 65 -8.71 2.10 8.19
C ALA A 65 -9.87 1.55 7.35
N ASN A 66 -10.73 2.45 6.86
CA ASN A 66 -11.73 2.12 5.86
C ASN A 66 -11.20 2.32 4.43
N VAL A 67 -11.97 1.89 3.43
CA VAL A 67 -11.61 2.04 2.01
C VAL A 67 -11.36 3.50 1.63
N ALA A 68 -12.17 4.44 2.11
CA ALA A 68 -12.02 5.85 1.77
C ALA A 68 -10.72 6.46 2.32
N GLU A 69 -10.34 6.10 3.55
CA GLU A 69 -9.09 6.52 4.20
C GLU A 69 -7.87 5.94 3.46
N SER A 70 -7.90 4.65 3.11
CA SER A 70 -6.82 4.01 2.36
C SER A 70 -6.70 4.56 0.93
N ILE A 71 -7.80 4.89 0.26
CA ILE A 71 -7.76 5.60 -1.03
C ILE A 71 -7.15 7.00 -0.87
N ALA A 72 -7.50 7.73 0.20
CA ALA A 72 -6.94 9.05 0.44
C ALA A 72 -5.42 9.00 0.67
N LEU A 73 -4.94 8.00 1.42
CA LEU A 73 -3.52 7.76 1.61
C LEU A 73 -2.82 7.39 0.29
N ALA A 74 -3.39 6.46 -0.48
CA ALA A 74 -2.87 6.08 -1.78
C ALA A 74 -2.80 7.27 -2.75
N ARG A 75 -3.82 8.15 -2.74
CA ARG A 75 -3.82 9.36 -3.56
C ARG A 75 -2.71 10.35 -3.17
N LYS A 76 -2.38 10.43 -1.88
CA LYS A 76 -1.29 11.29 -1.38
C LYS A 76 0.10 10.75 -1.73
N LEU A 77 0.27 9.43 -1.73
CA LEU A 77 1.56 8.76 -1.91
C LEU A 77 1.81 8.26 -3.34
N THR A 78 0.76 8.25 -4.17
CA THR A 78 0.79 7.90 -5.59
C THR A 78 1.60 6.64 -5.90
N PRO A 79 1.33 5.50 -5.24
CA PRO A 79 2.02 4.24 -5.57
C PRO A 79 1.62 3.76 -6.97
N GLU A 80 2.44 2.92 -7.60
CA GLU A 80 2.08 2.33 -8.92
C GLU A 80 0.83 1.43 -8.81
N ARG A 81 0.69 0.70 -7.69
CA ARG A 81 -0.48 -0.13 -7.38
C ARG A 81 -0.75 -0.19 -5.88
N THR A 82 -2.03 -0.14 -5.52
CA THR A 82 -2.50 -0.38 -4.14
C THR A 82 -3.40 -1.62 -4.06
N LEU A 83 -3.11 -2.49 -3.09
CA LEU A 83 -3.95 -3.61 -2.69
C LEU A 83 -4.54 -3.36 -1.31
N LEU A 84 -5.87 -3.50 -1.20
CA LEU A 84 -6.60 -3.36 0.05
C LEU A 84 -6.85 -4.74 0.66
N VAL A 85 -6.52 -4.90 1.94
CA VAL A 85 -6.66 -6.13 2.73
C VAL A 85 -7.50 -5.86 3.99
N GLY A 86 -7.76 -6.89 4.80
CA GLY A 86 -8.46 -6.72 6.09
C GLY A 86 -9.96 -6.40 5.96
N MET A 87 -10.52 -6.54 4.76
CA MET A 87 -11.92 -6.19 4.49
C MET A 87 -12.91 -7.07 5.26
N GLY A 88 -13.91 -6.43 5.86
CA GLY A 88 -15.04 -7.11 6.45
C GLY A 88 -16.00 -7.69 5.42
N HIS A 89 -16.88 -8.59 5.87
CA HIS A 89 -17.91 -9.27 5.06
C HIS A 89 -18.86 -8.36 4.26
N GLY A 90 -18.93 -7.06 4.58
CA GLY A 90 -19.77 -6.09 3.88
C GLY A 90 -19.21 -5.64 2.52
N LEU A 91 -17.93 -5.90 2.24
CA LEU A 91 -17.29 -5.53 0.98
C LEU A 91 -17.36 -6.71 0.01
N GLU A 92 -18.37 -6.69 -0.87
CA GLU A 92 -18.46 -7.68 -1.95
C GLU A 92 -17.34 -7.42 -2.96
N HIS A 93 -16.41 -8.38 -3.06
CA HIS A 93 -15.15 -8.22 -3.75
C HIS A 93 -15.28 -7.75 -5.21
N ARG A 94 -16.18 -8.36 -6.00
CA ARG A 94 -16.32 -8.04 -7.42
C ARG A 94 -16.90 -6.64 -7.63
N ARG A 95 -17.99 -6.32 -6.94
CA ARG A 95 -18.66 -5.02 -7.00
C ARG A 95 -17.73 -3.91 -6.53
N CYS A 96 -17.06 -4.10 -5.40
CA CYS A 96 -16.10 -3.12 -4.89
C CYS A 96 -14.96 -2.89 -5.89
N ASN A 97 -14.36 -3.95 -6.44
CA ASN A 97 -13.31 -3.81 -7.45
C ASN A 97 -13.78 -3.18 -8.77
N ALA A 98 -15.05 -3.34 -9.15
CA ALA A 98 -15.62 -2.65 -10.31
C ALA A 98 -15.70 -1.14 -10.08
N GLU A 99 -16.07 -0.71 -8.87
CA GLU A 99 -16.09 0.71 -8.49
C GLU A 99 -14.68 1.28 -8.35
N LEU A 100 -13.76 0.55 -7.70
CA LEU A 100 -12.36 0.98 -7.55
C LEU A 100 -11.66 1.12 -8.90
N ARG A 101 -11.93 0.26 -9.89
CA ARG A 101 -11.36 0.39 -11.24
C ARG A 101 -11.73 1.70 -11.95
N LYS A 102 -12.80 2.37 -11.54
CA LYS A 102 -13.14 3.71 -12.05
C LYS A 102 -12.13 4.76 -11.60
N LEU A 103 -11.44 4.57 -10.46
CA LEU A 103 -10.34 5.44 -10.01
C LEU A 103 -9.19 5.44 -11.02
N LEU A 104 -8.79 4.26 -11.48
CA LEU A 104 -7.74 4.13 -12.48
C LEU A 104 -8.08 4.89 -13.76
N ALA A 105 -9.31 4.75 -14.25
CA ALA A 105 -9.76 5.43 -15.46
C ALA A 105 -9.83 6.97 -15.34
N ARG A 106 -10.19 7.48 -14.15
CA ARG A 106 -10.45 8.92 -13.94
C ARG A 106 -9.28 9.70 -13.36
N GLU A 107 -8.45 9.05 -12.55
CA GLU A 107 -7.36 9.65 -11.76
C GLU A 107 -6.00 9.00 -12.04
N GLY A 108 -5.95 7.87 -12.74
CA GLY A 108 -4.72 7.07 -12.87
C GLY A 108 -4.35 6.28 -11.59
N LEU A 109 -5.22 6.26 -10.59
CA LEU A 109 -4.96 5.62 -9.30
C LEU A 109 -5.41 4.13 -9.32
N ASP A 110 -4.47 3.19 -9.36
CA ASP A 110 -4.76 1.76 -9.33
C ASP A 110 -4.94 1.24 -7.89
N VAL A 111 -6.19 1.05 -7.48
CA VAL A 111 -6.55 0.48 -6.17
C VAL A 111 -7.45 -0.71 -6.38
N GLN A 112 -7.19 -1.82 -5.68
CA GLN A 112 -7.96 -3.06 -5.78
C GLN A 112 -8.09 -3.72 -4.41
N LEU A 113 -9.24 -4.32 -4.10
CA LEU A 113 -9.30 -5.32 -3.04
C LEU A 113 -8.44 -6.53 -3.45
N ALA A 114 -7.64 -7.02 -2.50
CA ALA A 114 -6.93 -8.28 -2.63
C ALA A 114 -7.88 -9.47 -2.43
N HIS A 115 -7.45 -10.65 -2.82
CA HIS A 115 -8.21 -11.89 -2.63
C HIS A 115 -7.35 -12.99 -2.00
N ASP A 116 -8.03 -13.98 -1.43
CA ASP A 116 -7.38 -15.13 -0.81
C ASP A 116 -6.50 -15.88 -1.82
N GLY A 117 -5.29 -16.23 -1.39
CA GLY A 117 -4.30 -16.91 -2.22
C GLY A 117 -3.71 -16.05 -3.36
N GLN A 118 -3.92 -14.73 -3.35
CA GLN A 118 -3.37 -13.86 -4.39
C GLN A 118 -1.83 -13.90 -4.39
N PHE A 119 -1.28 -14.24 -5.54
CA PHE A 119 0.15 -14.13 -5.80
C PHE A 119 0.44 -12.83 -6.54
N VAL A 120 1.44 -12.08 -6.06
CA VAL A 120 1.90 -10.83 -6.69
C VAL A 120 3.37 -10.99 -7.01
N ALA A 121 3.68 -11.21 -8.29
CA ALA A 121 5.05 -11.17 -8.77
C ALA A 121 5.56 -9.74 -8.69
N HIS A 122 6.65 -9.51 -7.95
CA HIS A 122 7.21 -8.18 -7.78
C HIS A 122 8.74 -8.22 -7.71
N PRO A 123 9.46 -7.53 -8.61
CA PRO A 123 10.91 -7.40 -8.51
C PRO A 123 11.25 -6.46 -7.35
N LEU A 124 11.96 -6.95 -6.34
CA LEU A 124 12.33 -6.15 -5.16
C LEU A 124 13.67 -5.44 -5.31
N TYR A 125 14.54 -5.97 -6.15
CA TYR A 125 15.91 -5.49 -6.30
C TYR A 125 16.22 -5.29 -7.79
N VAL A 126 16.95 -4.22 -8.10
CA VAL A 126 17.57 -4.08 -9.42
C VAL A 126 18.63 -5.17 -9.49
N SER A 127 18.52 -6.09 -10.45
CA SER A 127 19.53 -7.12 -10.63
C SER A 127 20.86 -6.43 -10.91
N GLN A 128 21.81 -6.51 -9.97
CA GLN A 128 23.21 -6.43 -10.37
C GLN A 128 23.45 -7.65 -11.24
N SER A 129 24.01 -7.45 -12.42
CA SER A 129 24.42 -8.59 -13.23
C SER A 129 25.54 -9.30 -12.47
N TRP A 130 25.59 -10.63 -12.55
CA TRP A 130 26.74 -11.39 -12.02
C TRP A 130 28.08 -10.89 -12.57
N ALA A 131 28.09 -10.18 -13.70
CA ALA A 131 29.27 -9.58 -14.30
C ALA A 131 29.81 -8.36 -13.53
N ASP A 132 28.95 -7.63 -12.80
CA ASP A 132 29.36 -6.45 -12.02
C ASP A 132 30.11 -6.83 -10.73
N PHE A 133 29.92 -8.07 -10.26
CA PHE A 133 30.61 -8.60 -9.08
C PHE A 133 32.07 -8.98 -9.39
N ASP A 134 32.34 -9.53 -10.58
CA ASP A 134 33.65 -10.04 -10.99
C ASP A 134 34.62 -8.93 -11.45
N ALA A 135 34.11 -7.75 -11.81
CA ALA A 135 34.91 -6.59 -12.18
C ALA A 135 35.52 -5.83 -10.98
N SER A 136 35.24 -6.27 -9.75
CA SER A 136 35.68 -5.61 -8.51
C SER A 136 36.71 -6.40 -7.69
N GLN A 137 37.21 -7.53 -8.23
CA GLN A 137 38.27 -8.37 -7.65
C GLN A 137 39.60 -8.18 -8.39
#